data_AF-A0A7W5DAM1-F1
#
_entry.id   AF-A0A7W5DAM1-F1
#
_cell.length_a   1.000
_cell.length_b   1.000
_cell.length_c   1.000
_cell.angle_alpha   90.00
_cell.angle_beta   90.00
_cell.angle_gamma   90.00
#
_symmetry.space_group_name_H-M   'P 1'
#
loop_
_entity.id
_entity.type
_entity.pdbx_description
1 polymer ?
#
loop_
_entity_poly.entity_id
_entity_poly.type
_entity_poly.pdbx_seq_one_letter_code
_entity_poly.pdbx_strand_id
1 'polypeptide(L)'
;MNSVAPGSVASHHYFDRDVGSMAVKLLPSEYYVTTTDTVLTTVLGSCVSACLVDIDNGVAGMNHFMLPDDGDASARDQTESMRYGAYAMDVLIRELLRSGARRERLQAKVFGGGAVLANMTTLNIGDRNADFVLRYLRAERIAVAAQDLRGPYARRVCFIPSSGKAVVRKLRGQADVQTIQQEENELLRKLAAPRATAGTVRPNSIAIGDTGLLVKNKGTS
;
A
#
# COMPACT_ATOMS: atom_id res chain seq x y z
N MET A 1 -2.05 22.45 -15.14
CA MET A 1 -2.31 21.04 -15.51
C MET A 1 -1.81 20.18 -14.36
N ASN A 2 -2.73 19.74 -13.49
CA ASN A 2 -2.39 18.94 -12.30
C ASN A 2 -2.13 17.50 -12.73
N SER A 3 -0.86 17.11 -12.81
CA SER A 3 -0.48 15.71 -12.90
C SER A 3 -0.75 15.05 -11.54
N VAL A 4 -1.88 14.35 -11.46
CA VAL A 4 -2.09 13.28 -10.48
C VAL A 4 -1.01 12.23 -10.76
N ALA A 5 -0.23 11.85 -9.74
CA ALA A 5 0.83 10.86 -9.90
C ALA A 5 0.23 9.52 -10.39
N PRO A 6 0.72 8.90 -11.48
CA PRO A 6 0.18 7.65 -11.97
C PRO A 6 0.74 6.47 -11.15
N GLY A 7 -0.07 5.96 -10.23
CA GLY A 7 0.14 4.70 -9.51
C GLY A 7 -0.66 4.60 -8.21
N SER A 8 -1.32 3.47 -7.93
CA SER A 8 -1.92 3.08 -6.63
C SER A 8 -3.12 3.87 -6.06
N VAL A 9 -3.73 4.80 -6.78
CA VAL A 9 -5.00 5.41 -6.35
C VAL A 9 -6.15 4.42 -6.59
N ALA A 10 -6.93 4.12 -5.55
CA ALA A 10 -8.08 3.23 -5.68
C ALA A 10 -9.11 3.80 -6.66
N SER A 11 -9.59 2.95 -7.58
CA SER A 11 -10.51 3.34 -8.67
C SER A 11 -11.85 2.59 -8.63
N HIS A 12 -12.02 1.67 -7.69
CA HIS A 12 -13.21 0.83 -7.57
C HIS A 12 -14.34 1.59 -6.86
N HIS A 13 -15.00 2.49 -7.58
CA HIS A 13 -16.16 3.24 -7.11
C HIS A 13 -17.45 2.41 -7.23
N TYR A 14 -18.31 2.45 -6.21
CA TYR A 14 -19.63 1.81 -6.22
C TYR A 14 -20.59 2.54 -5.26
N PHE A 15 -21.89 2.30 -5.40
CA PHE A 15 -22.86 2.76 -4.42
C PHE A 15 -23.06 1.69 -3.35
N ASP A 16 -22.67 1.98 -2.11
CA ASP A 16 -22.85 1.07 -0.98
C ASP A 16 -24.28 1.24 -0.43
N ARG A 17 -25.12 0.21 -0.61
CA ARG A 17 -26.51 0.24 -0.15
C ARG A 17 -26.64 0.11 1.36
N ASP A 18 -25.67 -0.48 2.05
CA ASP A 18 -25.68 -0.61 3.50
C ASP A 18 -25.45 0.75 4.17
N VAL A 19 -24.64 1.60 3.52
CA VAL A 19 -24.28 2.94 4.01
C VAL A 19 -25.10 4.05 3.33
N GLY A 20 -25.75 3.75 2.20
CA GLY A 20 -26.56 4.69 1.42
C GLY A 20 -25.73 5.81 0.79
N SER A 21 -24.49 5.54 0.39
CA SER A 21 -23.54 6.55 -0.10
C SER A 21 -22.61 6.00 -1.18
N MET A 22 -22.02 6.89 -1.98
CA MET A 22 -20.91 6.52 -2.86
C MET A 22 -19.72 6.08 -2.03
N ALA A 23 -19.09 4.98 -2.45
CA ALA A 23 -17.96 4.38 -1.79
C ALA A 23 -16.84 4.04 -2.78
N VAL A 24 -15.61 4.00 -2.27
CA VAL A 24 -14.44 3.47 -2.97
C VAL A 24 -13.93 2.27 -2.21
N LYS A 25 -13.72 1.15 -2.91
CA LYS A 25 -13.06 -0.02 -2.36
C LYS A 25 -11.56 0.07 -2.62
N LEU A 26 -10.76 0.04 -1.54
CA LEU A 26 -9.30 -0.04 -1.61
C LEU A 26 -8.89 -1.51 -1.58
N LEU A 27 -8.10 -1.90 -2.58
CA LEU A 27 -7.39 -3.16 -2.66
C LEU A 27 -5.98 -3.03 -2.03
N PRO A 28 -5.27 -4.14 -1.79
CA PRO A 28 -3.91 -4.08 -1.30
C PRO A 28 -2.99 -3.24 -2.20
N SER A 29 -2.09 -2.48 -1.58
CA SER A 29 -1.21 -1.49 -2.22
C SER A 29 -1.92 -0.25 -2.76
N GLU A 30 -3.20 -0.03 -2.44
CA GLU A 30 -3.90 1.18 -2.85
C GLU A 30 -4.04 2.19 -1.72
N TYR A 31 -4.23 3.45 -2.11
CA TYR A 31 -4.67 4.53 -1.24
C TYR A 31 -5.76 5.36 -1.92
N TYR A 32 -6.47 6.15 -1.14
CA TYR A 32 -7.42 7.13 -1.66
C TYR A 32 -7.49 8.34 -0.74
N VAL A 33 -7.57 9.54 -1.32
CA VAL A 33 -7.81 10.80 -0.62
C VAL A 33 -9.05 11.44 -1.23
N THR A 34 -9.92 11.94 -0.36
CA THR A 34 -11.19 12.58 -0.74
C THR A 34 -11.38 13.88 0.04
N THR A 35 -11.96 14.86 -0.64
CA THR A 35 -12.51 16.10 -0.05
C THR A 35 -14.04 16.11 -0.11
N THR A 36 -14.65 14.99 -0.52
CA THR A 36 -16.09 14.76 -0.56
C THR A 36 -16.47 13.65 0.42
N ASP A 37 -17.77 13.46 0.63
CA ASP A 37 -18.33 12.44 1.52
C ASP A 37 -18.27 11.00 0.96
N THR A 38 -17.40 10.75 -0.01
CA THR A 38 -17.17 9.40 -0.54
C THR A 38 -16.59 8.49 0.52
N VAL A 39 -17.34 7.43 0.86
CA VAL A 39 -16.98 6.46 1.89
C VAL A 39 -15.79 5.63 1.43
N LEU A 40 -14.80 5.42 2.30
CA LEU A 40 -13.63 4.60 1.98
C LEU A 40 -13.79 3.22 2.61
N THR A 41 -13.68 2.17 1.81
CA THR A 41 -13.94 0.78 2.26
C THR A 41 -12.78 -0.15 1.94
N THR A 42 -12.50 -1.11 2.82
CA THR A 42 -11.54 -2.17 2.54
C THR A 42 -11.79 -3.41 3.39
N VAL A 43 -11.19 -4.54 3.02
CA VAL A 43 -11.21 -5.79 3.79
C VAL A 43 -9.78 -6.12 4.18
N LEU A 44 -9.55 -6.39 5.46
CA LEU A 44 -8.23 -6.56 6.04
C LEU A 44 -8.15 -7.90 6.77
N GLY A 45 -7.18 -8.72 6.37
CA GLY A 45 -6.63 -9.77 7.20
C GLY A 45 -5.33 -9.30 7.87
N SER A 46 -4.16 -9.87 7.53
CA SER A 46 -2.83 -9.50 8.07
C SER A 46 -2.38 -8.10 7.65
N CYS A 47 -2.94 -7.55 6.57
CA CYS A 47 -2.72 -6.18 6.14
C CYS A 47 -3.26 -5.16 7.15
N VAL A 48 -2.76 -3.94 7.10
CA VAL A 48 -3.24 -2.83 7.94
C VAL A 48 -3.64 -1.65 7.07
N SER A 49 -4.66 -0.93 7.53
CA SER A 49 -5.14 0.31 6.95
C SER A 49 -5.06 1.42 7.99
N ALA A 50 -4.53 2.57 7.59
CA ALA A 50 -4.66 3.82 8.32
C ALA A 50 -5.71 4.71 7.62
N CYS A 51 -6.69 5.15 8.39
CA CYS A 51 -7.63 6.20 8.01
C CYS A 51 -7.17 7.49 8.68
N LEU A 52 -6.86 8.51 7.88
CA LEU A 52 -6.44 9.82 8.36
C LEU A 52 -7.47 10.87 7.96
N VAL A 53 -7.74 11.81 8.85
CA VAL A 53 -8.72 12.88 8.60
C VAL A 53 -8.32 14.18 9.28
N ASP A 54 -8.51 15.27 8.54
CA ASP A 54 -8.65 16.62 9.08
C ASP A 54 -10.12 17.02 8.90
N ILE A 55 -10.89 16.91 9.98
CA ILE A 55 -12.35 17.08 9.94
C ILE A 55 -12.74 18.52 9.63
N ASP A 56 -11.93 19.50 10.07
CA ASP A 56 -12.22 20.92 9.93
C ASP A 56 -12.12 21.35 8.46
N ASN A 57 -11.16 20.78 7.73
CA ASN A 57 -10.96 21.04 6.31
C ASN A 57 -11.71 20.04 5.41
N GLY A 58 -12.42 19.06 5.99
CA GLY A 58 -13.16 18.05 5.24
C GLY A 58 -12.28 17.15 4.36
N VAL A 59 -11.02 16.94 4.74
CA VAL A 59 -10.06 16.14 3.97
C VAL A 59 -9.81 14.83 4.69
N ALA A 60 -10.01 13.72 3.99
CA ALA A 60 -9.88 12.39 4.53
C ALA A 60 -9.17 11.46 3.56
N GLY A 61 -8.57 10.40 4.08
CA GLY A 61 -7.91 9.41 3.24
C GLY A 61 -7.69 8.11 3.96
N MET A 62 -7.46 7.07 3.17
CA MET A 62 -7.21 5.71 3.64
C MET A 62 -6.15 5.05 2.78
N ASN A 63 -5.34 4.17 3.36
CA ASN A 63 -4.43 3.28 2.62
C ASN A 63 -4.70 1.81 2.96
N HIS A 64 -4.08 0.90 2.21
CA HIS A 64 -4.06 -0.53 2.51
C HIS A 64 -2.66 -1.08 2.22
N PHE A 65 -1.82 -1.19 3.25
CA PHE A 65 -0.46 -1.71 3.11
C PHE A 65 -0.34 -3.15 3.64
N MET A 66 0.63 -3.88 3.10
CA MET A 66 0.78 -5.32 3.32
C MET A 66 1.98 -5.69 4.20
N LEU A 67 3.05 -4.91 4.14
CA LEU A 67 4.32 -5.26 4.79
C LEU A 67 4.83 -4.09 5.64
N PRO A 68 5.52 -4.38 6.74
CA PRO A 68 6.30 -3.37 7.44
C PRO A 68 7.50 -2.98 6.55
N ASP A 69 7.99 -1.74 6.72
CA ASP A 69 9.19 -1.27 6.04
C ASP A 69 10.35 -2.28 6.12
N ASP A 70 11.09 -2.42 5.03
CA ASP A 70 12.21 -3.34 4.89
C ASP A 70 13.54 -2.64 4.56
N GLY A 71 13.57 -1.31 4.60
CA GLY A 71 14.80 -0.53 4.57
C GLY A 71 15.51 -0.45 3.21
N ASP A 72 14.97 -1.05 2.15
CA ASP A 72 15.53 -0.99 0.80
C ASP A 72 14.50 -0.50 -0.23
N ALA A 73 14.20 0.80 -0.13
CA ALA A 73 13.32 1.53 -1.04
C ALA A 73 14.00 1.92 -2.37
N SER A 74 15.32 1.73 -2.49
CA SER A 74 16.14 2.38 -3.52
C SER A 74 15.98 1.83 -4.94
N ALA A 75 15.34 0.67 -5.10
CA ALA A 75 15.28 -0.06 -6.38
C ALA A 75 13.88 -0.61 -6.74
N ARG A 76 12.79 0.03 -6.28
CA ARG A 76 11.41 -0.48 -6.48
C ARG A 76 10.55 0.47 -7.29
N ASP A 77 9.64 -0.11 -8.07
CA ASP A 77 8.54 0.66 -8.68
C ASP A 77 7.56 1.16 -7.59
N GLN A 78 6.78 2.20 -7.89
CA GLN A 78 5.88 2.88 -6.95
C GLN A 78 4.79 1.95 -6.42
N THR A 79 4.23 1.07 -7.27
CA THR A 79 3.23 0.07 -6.84
C THR A 79 3.81 -0.97 -5.90
N GLU A 80 5.07 -1.38 -6.11
CA GLU A 80 5.78 -2.24 -5.18
C GLU A 80 6.08 -1.52 -3.86
N SER A 81 6.37 -0.22 -3.93
CA SER A 81 6.64 0.61 -2.76
C SER A 81 5.41 0.78 -1.87
N MET A 82 4.21 0.93 -2.45
CA MET A 82 2.94 1.02 -1.70
C MET A 82 2.57 -0.24 -0.90
N ARG A 83 3.24 -1.37 -1.16
CA ARG A 83 3.12 -2.57 -0.31
C ARG A 83 3.66 -2.32 1.09
N TYR A 84 4.67 -1.45 1.20
CA TYR A 84 5.40 -1.17 2.43
C TYR A 84 4.75 -0.02 3.18
N GLY A 85 4.53 -0.24 4.48
CA GLY A 85 3.80 0.69 5.32
C GLY A 85 4.41 2.09 5.37
N ALA A 86 5.75 2.23 5.35
CA ALA A 86 6.40 3.55 5.39
C ALA A 86 6.04 4.39 4.17
N TYR A 87 6.27 3.84 2.97
CA TYR A 87 5.93 4.53 1.72
C TYR A 87 4.42 4.80 1.62
N ALA A 88 3.57 3.82 1.96
CA ALA A 88 2.11 3.98 1.91
C ALA A 88 1.59 5.06 2.88
N MET A 89 2.21 5.23 4.05
CA MET A 89 1.89 6.28 5.00
C MET A 89 2.40 7.64 4.52
N ASP A 90 3.64 7.71 4.01
CA ASP A 90 4.23 8.94 3.46
C ASP A 90 3.41 9.50 2.30
N VAL A 91 3.00 8.62 1.37
CA VAL A 91 2.14 9.00 0.23
C VAL A 91 0.79 9.49 0.72
N LEU A 92 0.14 8.76 1.64
CA LEU A 92 -1.16 9.16 2.16
C LEU A 92 -1.11 10.53 2.84
N ILE A 93 -0.14 10.76 3.73
CA ILE A 93 0.01 12.05 4.42
C ILE A 93 0.30 13.16 3.41
N ARG A 94 1.21 12.93 2.46
CA ARG A 94 1.54 13.93 1.43
C ARG A 94 0.32 14.34 0.62
N GLU A 95 -0.50 13.38 0.18
CA GLU A 95 -1.67 13.66 -0.65
C GLU A 95 -2.81 14.32 0.15
N LEU A 96 -2.94 14.01 1.45
CA LEU A 96 -3.84 14.74 2.36
C LEU A 96 -3.44 16.21 2.49
N LEU A 97 -2.15 16.48 2.72
CA LEU A 97 -1.64 17.85 2.84
C LEU A 97 -1.79 18.62 1.52
N ARG A 98 -1.52 17.97 0.37
CA ARG A 98 -1.78 18.55 -0.96
C ARG A 98 -3.24 18.86 -1.21
N SER A 99 -4.14 18.11 -0.59
CA SER A 99 -5.60 18.30 -0.68
C SER A 99 -6.13 19.32 0.34
N GLY A 100 -5.25 19.94 1.14
CA GLY A 100 -5.58 21.02 2.06
C GLY A 100 -5.68 20.62 3.53
N ALA A 101 -5.39 19.37 3.90
CA ALA A 101 -5.32 18.98 5.31
C ALA A 101 -4.17 19.71 6.04
N ARG A 102 -4.37 19.98 7.34
CA ARG A 102 -3.30 20.47 8.22
C ARG A 102 -2.71 19.32 9.01
N ARG A 103 -1.39 19.22 9.00
CA ARG A 103 -0.66 18.10 9.63
C ARG A 103 -0.96 17.99 11.12
N GLU A 104 -0.98 19.12 11.81
CA GLU A 104 -1.25 19.22 13.25
C GLU A 104 -2.70 18.87 13.64
N ARG A 105 -3.62 18.79 12.67
CA ARG A 105 -5.02 18.42 12.88
C ARG A 105 -5.34 16.98 12.49
N LEU A 106 -4.41 16.29 11.85
CA LEU A 106 -4.63 14.92 11.41
C LEU A 106 -4.90 14.02 12.62
N GLN A 107 -6.00 13.30 12.55
CA GLN A 107 -6.32 12.21 13.46
C GLN A 107 -6.28 10.89 12.71
N ALA A 108 -5.74 9.86 13.35
CA ALA A 108 -5.63 8.53 12.79
C ALA A 108 -6.62 7.55 13.42
N LYS A 109 -7.15 6.65 12.59
CA LYS A 109 -7.79 5.41 13.01
C LYS A 109 -7.18 4.24 12.27
N VAL A 110 -6.82 3.18 12.97
CA VAL A 110 -6.05 2.07 12.38
C VAL A 110 -6.69 0.72 12.60
N PHE A 111 -6.72 -0.09 11.56
CA PHE A 111 -7.43 -1.36 11.54
C PHE A 111 -6.62 -2.43 10.81
N GLY A 112 -6.82 -3.71 11.15
CA GLY A 112 -6.19 -4.85 10.46
C GLY A 112 -5.12 -5.57 11.29
N GLY A 113 -4.21 -6.29 10.63
CA GLY A 113 -3.23 -7.15 11.30
C GLY A 113 -3.82 -8.44 11.86
N GLY A 114 -4.95 -8.89 11.32
CA GLY A 114 -5.64 -10.11 11.74
C GLY A 114 -4.92 -11.40 11.36
N ALA A 115 -4.97 -12.35 12.29
CA ALA A 115 -4.61 -13.77 12.21
C ALA A 115 -5.52 -14.66 11.37
N VAL A 116 -5.75 -14.40 10.07
CA VAL A 116 -6.76 -15.16 9.30
C VAL A 116 -6.28 -16.56 8.89
N LEU A 117 -4.96 -16.73 8.72
CA LEU A 117 -4.31 -18.00 8.41
C LEU A 117 -3.63 -18.55 9.66
N ALA A 118 -3.89 -19.81 10.00
CA ALA A 118 -3.19 -20.52 11.08
C ALA A 118 -1.79 -20.99 10.66
N ASN A 119 -1.06 -20.19 9.87
CA ASN A 119 0.35 -20.42 9.57
C ASN A 119 1.18 -19.38 10.33
N MET A 120 2.34 -19.77 10.86
CA MET A 120 3.18 -18.87 11.67
C MET A 120 3.60 -17.60 10.91
N THR A 121 3.69 -17.68 9.58
CA THR A 121 4.13 -16.58 8.71
C THR A 121 3.15 -15.41 8.72
N THR A 122 1.84 -15.67 8.60
CA THR A 122 0.81 -14.60 8.55
C THR A 122 0.55 -13.96 9.91
N LEU A 123 0.61 -14.76 10.99
CA LEU A 123 0.60 -14.26 12.37
C LEU A 123 1.71 -13.23 12.58
N ASN A 124 2.93 -13.56 12.16
CA ASN A 124 4.08 -12.68 12.28
C ASN A 124 3.93 -11.38 11.45
N ILE A 125 3.39 -11.47 10.23
CA ILE A 125 3.17 -10.29 9.37
C ILE A 125 2.13 -9.34 9.99
N GLY A 126 0.98 -9.88 10.45
CA GLY A 126 -0.10 -9.07 11.01
C GLY A 126 0.34 -8.28 12.24
N ASP A 127 1.04 -8.94 13.17
CA ASP A 127 1.57 -8.29 14.37
C ASP A 127 2.62 -7.23 14.02
N ARG A 128 3.54 -7.52 13.09
CA ARG A 128 4.55 -6.56 12.64
C ARG A 128 3.94 -5.33 11.97
N ASN A 129 2.87 -5.50 11.18
CA ASN A 129 2.15 -4.40 10.55
C ASN A 129 1.46 -3.51 11.60
N ALA A 130 0.84 -4.13 12.60
CA ALA A 130 0.21 -3.41 13.71
C ALA A 130 1.25 -2.63 14.53
N ASP A 131 2.39 -3.24 14.85
CA ASP A 131 3.49 -2.57 15.57
C ASP A 131 4.08 -1.43 14.75
N PHE A 132 4.25 -1.64 13.45
CA PHE A 132 4.76 -0.63 12.53
C PHE A 132 3.86 0.61 12.52
N VAL A 133 2.55 0.47 12.27
CA VAL A 133 1.67 1.64 12.10
C VAL A 133 1.60 2.49 13.36
N LEU A 134 1.60 1.84 14.54
CA LEU A 134 1.57 2.53 15.82
C LEU A 134 2.86 3.27 16.11
N ARG A 135 4.01 2.68 15.80
CA ARG A 135 5.31 3.36 15.92
C ARG A 135 5.43 4.52 14.95
N TYR A 136 5.02 4.32 13.70
CA TYR A 136 5.06 5.35 12.67
C TYR A 136 4.20 6.56 13.06
N LEU A 137 2.92 6.35 13.44
CA LEU A 137 2.03 7.44 13.84
C LEU A 137 2.53 8.19 15.09
N ARG A 138 3.12 7.47 16.05
CA ARG A 138 3.76 8.09 17.22
C ARG A 138 4.95 8.98 16.81
N ALA A 139 5.81 8.51 15.90
CA ALA A 139 6.95 9.27 15.40
C ALA A 139 6.50 10.55 14.67
N GLU A 140 5.45 10.44 13.85
CA GLU A 140 4.83 11.56 13.13
C GLU A 140 3.97 12.47 14.02
N ARG A 141 3.82 12.15 15.30
CA ARG A 141 2.97 12.87 16.28
C ARG A 141 1.51 12.99 15.85
N ILE A 142 1.00 11.99 15.14
CA ILE A 142 -0.40 11.89 14.74
C ILE A 142 -1.14 11.06 15.79
N ALA A 143 -2.18 11.65 16.40
CA ALA A 143 -2.94 10.99 17.46
C ALA A 143 -3.80 9.84 16.90
N VAL A 144 -3.73 8.67 17.55
CA VAL A 144 -4.61 7.53 17.25
C VAL A 144 -5.90 7.69 18.04
N ALA A 145 -6.98 8.08 17.37
CA ALA A 145 -8.29 8.28 17.98
C ALA A 145 -9.06 6.96 18.20
N ALA A 146 -8.79 5.94 17.38
CA ALA A 146 -9.36 4.61 17.53
C ALA A 146 -8.50 3.54 16.85
N GLN A 147 -8.58 2.30 17.34
CA GLN A 147 -7.92 1.15 16.70
C GLN A 147 -8.70 -0.16 16.93
N ASP A 148 -8.70 -1.04 15.93
CA ASP A 148 -9.02 -2.48 16.09
C ASP A 148 -7.97 -3.27 15.30
N LEU A 149 -6.86 -3.58 15.98
CA LEU A 149 -5.69 -4.26 15.44
C LEU A 149 -5.58 -5.68 16.00
N ARG A 150 -4.88 -6.55 15.27
CA ARG A 150 -4.63 -7.96 15.66
C ARG A 150 -5.90 -8.80 15.80
N GLY A 151 -5.80 -9.95 16.46
CA GLY A 151 -6.91 -10.88 16.70
C GLY A 151 -7.14 -11.86 15.56
N PRO A 152 -8.01 -12.88 15.75
CA PRO A 152 -8.09 -14.04 14.86
C PRO A 152 -9.00 -13.83 13.64
N TYR A 153 -9.59 -12.65 13.48
CA TYR A 153 -10.59 -12.39 12.45
C TYR A 153 -10.14 -11.31 11.48
N ALA A 154 -10.44 -11.54 10.21
CA ALA A 154 -10.45 -10.47 9.22
C ALA A 154 -11.56 -9.47 9.54
N ARG A 155 -11.44 -8.26 8.99
CA ARG A 155 -12.45 -7.21 9.18
C ARG A 155 -12.68 -6.40 7.92
N ARG A 156 -13.95 -6.11 7.65
CA ARG A 156 -14.35 -5.07 6.71
C ARG A 156 -14.36 -3.74 7.45
N VAL A 157 -13.70 -2.75 6.89
CA VAL A 157 -13.64 -1.37 7.39
C VAL A 157 -14.39 -0.48 6.44
N CYS A 158 -15.20 0.42 7.00
CA CYS A 158 -15.90 1.47 6.30
C CYS A 158 -15.64 2.79 7.03
N PHE A 159 -14.93 3.70 6.37
CA PHE A 159 -14.54 5.00 6.90
C PHE A 159 -15.38 6.10 6.25
N ILE A 160 -15.97 6.95 7.09
CA ILE A 160 -16.91 8.00 6.71
C ILE A 160 -16.23 9.35 6.90
N PRO A 161 -15.75 10.01 5.82
CA PRO A 161 -14.99 11.26 5.88
C PRO A 161 -15.65 12.36 6.71
N SER A 162 -16.93 12.64 6.45
CA SER A 162 -17.71 13.75 7.03
C SER A 162 -17.76 13.77 8.56
N SER A 163 -17.52 12.63 9.21
CA SER A 163 -17.55 12.50 10.67
C SER A 163 -16.27 11.90 11.25
N GLY A 164 -15.32 11.48 10.40
CA GLY A 164 -14.19 10.67 10.78
C GLY A 164 -14.58 9.33 11.44
N LYS A 165 -15.83 8.88 11.34
CA LYS A 165 -16.28 7.61 11.94
C LYS A 165 -15.77 6.43 11.11
N ALA A 166 -15.49 5.33 11.81
CA ALA A 166 -15.14 4.06 11.18
C ALA A 166 -16.07 2.97 11.71
N VAL A 167 -16.68 2.22 10.80
CA VAL A 167 -17.47 1.04 11.12
C VAL A 167 -16.62 -0.18 10.77
N VAL A 168 -16.45 -1.07 11.76
CA VAL A 168 -15.63 -2.27 11.62
C VAL A 168 -16.52 -3.50 11.83
N ARG A 169 -16.56 -4.38 10.83
CA ARG A 169 -17.29 -5.65 10.90
C ARG A 169 -16.30 -6.80 10.84
N LYS A 170 -16.20 -7.57 11.93
CA LYS A 170 -15.42 -8.81 11.97
C LYS A 170 -16.09 -9.86 11.10
N LEU A 171 -15.34 -10.44 10.18
CA LEU A 171 -15.82 -11.43 9.22
C LEU A 171 -15.61 -12.82 9.84
N ARG A 172 -16.73 -13.45 10.21
CA ARG A 172 -16.75 -14.75 10.92
C ARG A 172 -17.34 -15.89 10.09
N GLY A 173 -17.99 -15.56 8.97
CA GLY A 173 -18.58 -16.56 8.07
C GLY A 173 -17.49 -17.42 7.44
N GLN A 174 -17.71 -18.72 7.33
CA GLN A 174 -16.73 -19.64 6.74
C GLN A 174 -16.36 -19.25 5.30
N ALA A 175 -17.34 -18.83 4.50
CA ALA A 175 -17.10 -18.37 3.13
C ALA A 175 -16.21 -17.12 3.09
N ASP A 176 -16.50 -16.10 3.91
CA ASP A 176 -15.68 -14.89 3.99
C ASP A 176 -14.23 -15.22 4.38
N VAL A 177 -14.07 -16.08 5.39
CA VAL A 177 -12.76 -16.51 5.87
C VAL A 177 -11.98 -17.22 4.76
N GLN A 178 -12.61 -18.14 4.02
CA GLN A 178 -11.95 -18.86 2.92
C GLN A 178 -11.53 -17.92 1.79
N THR A 179 -12.38 -16.96 1.40
CA THR A 179 -12.04 -15.97 0.37
C THR A 179 -10.82 -15.15 0.79
N ILE A 180 -10.79 -14.65 2.02
CA ILE A 180 -9.69 -13.81 2.52
C ILE A 180 -8.40 -14.63 2.63
N GLN A 181 -8.48 -15.88 3.11
CA GLN A 181 -7.34 -16.78 3.13
C GLN A 181 -6.77 -17.05 1.73
N GLN A 182 -7.63 -17.21 0.72
CA GLN A 182 -7.20 -17.37 -0.66
C GLN A 182 -6.50 -16.12 -1.17
N GLU A 183 -7.09 -14.94 -0.95
CA GLU A 183 -6.51 -13.65 -1.34
C GLU A 183 -5.14 -13.44 -0.67
N GLU A 184 -5.02 -13.68 0.64
CA GLU A 184 -3.74 -13.55 1.36
C GLU A 184 -2.68 -14.53 0.86
N ASN A 185 -3.04 -15.78 0.63
CA ASN A 185 -2.11 -16.77 0.10
C ASN A 185 -1.64 -16.40 -1.31
N GLU A 186 -2.53 -15.86 -2.14
CA GLU A 186 -2.16 -15.37 -3.46
C GLU A 186 -1.21 -14.16 -3.38
N LEU A 187 -1.48 -13.23 -2.48
CA LEU A 187 -0.59 -12.08 -2.22
C LEU A 187 0.80 -12.54 -1.76
N LEU A 188 0.88 -13.46 -0.81
CA LEU A 188 2.15 -14.02 -0.32
C LEU A 188 2.92 -14.77 -1.42
N ARG A 189 2.22 -15.52 -2.28
CA ARG A 189 2.85 -16.19 -3.43
C ARG A 189 3.42 -15.18 -4.42
N LYS A 190 2.69 -14.10 -4.72
CA LYS A 190 3.17 -13.02 -5.59
C LYS A 190 4.38 -12.30 -4.99
N LEU A 191 4.47 -12.20 -3.66
CA LEU A 191 5.63 -11.63 -2.96
C LEU A 191 6.86 -12.55 -2.97
N ALA A 192 6.66 -13.87 -2.96
CA ALA A 192 7.74 -14.86 -2.98
C ALA A 192 8.29 -15.17 -4.39
N ALA A 193 7.58 -14.78 -5.45
CA ALA A 193 8.04 -14.98 -6.82
C ALA A 193 9.32 -14.16 -7.09
N PRO A 194 10.36 -14.74 -7.72
CA PRO A 194 11.60 -14.02 -8.00
C PRO A 194 11.32 -12.80 -8.89
N ARG A 195 11.94 -11.67 -8.53
CA ARG A 195 11.93 -10.43 -9.33
C ARG A 195 12.30 -10.78 -10.77
N ALA A 196 11.40 -10.53 -11.72
CA ALA A 196 11.77 -10.56 -13.13
C ALA A 196 12.93 -9.56 -13.30
N THR A 197 14.13 -10.07 -13.59
CA THR A 197 15.31 -9.24 -13.80
C THR A 197 15.02 -8.26 -14.91
N ALA A 198 14.96 -6.96 -14.57
CA ALA A 198 15.05 -5.90 -15.56
C ALA A 198 16.28 -6.20 -16.43
N GLY A 199 16.06 -6.30 -17.75
CA GLY A 199 16.99 -6.91 -18.68
C GLY A 199 18.41 -6.36 -18.54
N THR A 200 19.38 -7.27 -18.55
CA THR A 200 20.77 -6.98 -18.83
C THR A 200 20.83 -6.20 -20.14
N VAL A 201 21.06 -4.88 -20.06
CA VAL A 201 21.51 -4.09 -21.19
C VAL A 201 22.83 -4.70 -21.62
N ARG A 202 22.81 -5.43 -22.75
CA ARG A 202 24.04 -5.87 -23.40
C ARG A 202 24.82 -4.61 -23.75
N PRO A 203 26.09 -4.46 -23.36
CA PRO A 203 26.90 -3.37 -23.86
C PRO A 203 27.01 -3.53 -25.38
N ASN A 204 26.52 -2.52 -26.10
CA ASN A 204 26.72 -2.39 -27.54
C ASN A 204 28.23 -2.36 -27.77
N SER A 205 28.81 -3.42 -28.32
CA SER A 205 30.17 -3.42 -28.82
C SER A 205 30.22 -2.49 -30.04
N ILE A 206 30.67 -1.26 -29.81
CA ILE A 206 31.07 -0.35 -30.88
C ILE A 206 32.30 -0.99 -31.53
N ALA A 207 32.10 -1.56 -32.71
CA ALA A 207 33.19 -1.93 -33.61
C ALA A 207 33.82 -0.65 -34.13
N ILE A 208 34.92 -0.23 -33.50
CA ILE A 208 35.84 0.74 -34.09
C ILE A 208 36.63 -0.03 -35.15
N GLY A 209 36.27 0.18 -36.42
CA GLY A 209 37.04 -0.31 -37.56
C GLY A 209 38.38 0.43 -37.61
N ASP A 210 39.43 -0.28 -37.25
CA ASP A 210 40.83 0.16 -37.34
C ASP A 210 41.23 0.24 -38.82
N THR A 211 41.28 1.47 -39.36
CA THR A 211 41.97 1.76 -40.61
C THR A 211 43.43 2.06 -40.31
N GLY A 212 44.33 1.20 -40.78
CA GLY A 212 45.64 1.65 -41.24
C GLY A 212 46.87 0.95 -40.65
N LEU A 213 47.61 0.33 -41.58
CA LEU A 213 49.07 0.16 -41.56
C LEU A 213 49.68 -0.83 -40.54
N LEU A 214 50.07 -2.01 -41.03
CA LEU A 214 51.48 -2.41 -40.92
C LEU A 214 51.87 -3.45 -41.98
N VAL A 215 52.71 -3.01 -42.90
CA VAL A 215 53.50 -3.81 -43.84
C VAL A 215 54.50 -4.67 -43.08
N LYS A 216 54.53 -5.99 -43.33
CA LYS A 216 55.75 -6.80 -43.14
C LYS A 216 55.90 -7.89 -44.23
N ASN A 217 57.00 -7.74 -44.96
CA ASN A 217 57.69 -8.73 -45.79
C ASN A 217 57.92 -10.07 -45.06
N LYS A 218 57.80 -11.18 -45.79
CA LYS A 218 58.92 -12.09 -46.16
C LYS A 218 58.40 -13.24 -47.02
N GLY A 219 59.12 -13.53 -48.11
CA GLY A 219 58.78 -14.56 -49.09
C GLY A 219 59.41 -15.93 -48.86
N THR A 220 58.99 -16.85 -49.72
CA THR A 220 59.53 -18.18 -50.11
C THR A 220 58.60 -18.61 -51.27
N SER A 221 58.97 -19.09 -52.45
CA SER A 221 60.20 -19.44 -53.15
C SER A 221 59.92 -19.33 -54.64
#